data_AF-A0AAQ3NWV1-F1
#
_entry.id   AF-A0AAQ3NWV1-F1
#
_cell.length_a   1.000
_cell.length_b   1.000
_cell.length_c   1.000
_cell.angle_alpha   90.00
_cell.angle_beta   90.00
_cell.angle_gamma   90.00
#
_symmetry.space_group_name_H-M   'P 1'
#
loop_
_entity.id
_entity.type
_entity.pdbx_description
1 polymer ?
#
loop_
_entity_poly.entity_id
_entity_poly.type
_entity_poly.pdbx_seq_one_letter_code
_entity_poly.pdbx_strand_id
1 'polypeptide(L)'
;MGLHRWCQVTLVIVCLFSSSLVEGLKTYSDRNSLDSFLRMQANEEIKNPKTGVLYNVSLPSNLTGMEVSVVRLRSFSLWSRGMNYSFFNLPPRIMSRPSQKRIAILYENLGNFSSYYYNVPNHTMVAPVFGVMAYSSSDSAFVDEKINFTIHGDPIKIWFPLADERGRNHTPLCAKFTDNGLVKFKNMTKPYVCEVHRQGHYTLVIPSSPFPDELHTHSHGRRLTTWWVLGFAIGFIGLVVLGLILLALVMEVKKRKIRQMEKNSAGEELFDTFWIGETKLPLASSIRTQPILEN
;
A
#
# COMPACT_ATOMS: atom_id res chain seq x y z
N MET A 1 12.11 -4.56 37.14
CA MET A 1 11.63 -5.69 36.30
C MET A 1 10.52 -5.34 35.30
N GLY A 2 9.83 -4.20 35.38
CA GLY A 2 8.74 -3.85 34.43
C GLY A 2 9.19 -3.34 33.05
N LEU A 3 10.32 -2.62 32.98
CA LEU A 3 10.79 -1.97 31.74
C LEU A 3 11.25 -2.96 30.67
N HIS A 4 11.85 -4.08 31.08
CA HIS A 4 12.32 -5.13 30.17
C HIS A 4 11.16 -5.89 29.50
N ARG A 5 10.07 -6.16 30.25
CA ARG A 5 8.88 -6.84 29.72
C ARG A 5 8.11 -5.96 28.73
N TRP A 6 8.05 -4.65 28.97
CA TRP A 6 7.40 -3.72 28.06
C TRP A 6 8.18 -3.56 26.75
N CYS A 7 9.51 -3.50 26.82
CA CYS A 7 10.38 -3.44 25.64
C CYS A 7 10.32 -4.72 24.79
N GLN A 8 10.17 -5.89 25.43
CA GLN A 8 9.97 -7.15 24.69
C GLN A 8 8.61 -7.21 24.00
N VAL A 9 7.54 -6.74 24.63
CA VAL A 9 6.21 -6.73 24.02
C VAL A 9 6.16 -5.76 22.84
N THR A 10 6.74 -4.57 22.96
CA THR A 10 6.81 -3.62 21.84
C THR A 10 7.69 -4.14 20.71
N LEU A 11 8.82 -4.79 20.99
CA LEU A 11 9.68 -5.40 19.98
C LEU A 11 8.97 -6.54 19.25
N VAL A 12 8.24 -7.40 19.96
CA VAL A 12 7.45 -8.48 19.33
C VAL A 12 6.34 -7.91 18.45
N ILE A 13 5.62 -6.88 18.90
CA ILE A 13 4.58 -6.22 18.08
C ILE A 13 5.20 -5.59 16.83
N VAL A 14 6.33 -4.87 16.97
CA VAL A 14 7.05 -4.29 15.82
C VAL A 14 7.53 -5.37 14.86
N CYS A 15 8.03 -6.51 15.36
CA CYS A 15 8.44 -7.67 14.55
C CYS A 15 7.26 -8.34 13.83
N LEU A 16 6.09 -8.44 14.46
CA LEU A 16 4.86 -8.99 13.84
C LEU A 16 4.29 -8.05 12.76
N PHE A 17 4.36 -6.73 12.98
CA PHE A 17 3.98 -5.75 11.95
C PHE A 17 4.99 -5.66 10.81
N SER A 18 6.29 -5.83 11.07
CA SER A 18 7.30 -5.81 10.00
C SER A 18 7.32 -7.08 9.16
N SER A 19 7.08 -8.26 9.76
CA SER A 19 6.98 -9.52 9.01
C SER A 19 5.81 -9.54 8.02
N SER A 20 4.64 -9.07 8.42
CA SER A 20 3.47 -8.96 7.53
C SER A 20 3.67 -7.96 6.38
N LEU A 21 4.40 -6.87 6.60
CA LEU A 21 4.76 -5.91 5.55
C LEU A 21 5.76 -6.49 4.53
N VAL A 22 6.74 -7.27 5.00
CA VAL A 22 7.75 -7.92 4.14
C VAL A 22 7.12 -8.95 3.20
N GLU A 23 6.18 -9.76 3.71
CA GLU A 23 5.50 -10.79 2.92
C GLU A 23 4.61 -10.18 1.82
N GLY A 24 3.89 -9.10 2.13
CA GLY A 24 3.09 -8.36 1.14
C GLY A 24 3.94 -7.72 0.04
N LEU A 25 5.10 -7.15 0.39
CA LEU A 25 6.02 -6.53 -0.57
C LEU A 25 6.65 -7.57 -1.52
N LYS A 26 7.06 -8.72 -0.99
CA LYS A 26 7.62 -9.82 -1.78
C LYS A 26 6.58 -10.35 -2.79
N THR A 27 5.37 -10.65 -2.30
CA THR A 27 4.27 -11.13 -3.15
C THR A 27 3.89 -10.12 -4.22
N TYR A 28 3.95 -8.81 -3.93
CA TYR A 28 3.74 -7.77 -4.94
C TYR A 28 4.85 -7.74 -6.00
N SER A 29 6.11 -7.85 -5.57
CA SER A 29 7.26 -7.89 -6.48
C SER A 29 7.19 -9.10 -7.42
N ASP A 30 6.85 -10.27 -6.88
CA ASP A 30 6.75 -11.51 -7.66
C ASP A 30 5.62 -11.45 -8.70
N ARG A 31 4.46 -10.86 -8.34
CA ARG A 31 3.34 -10.63 -9.27
C ARG A 31 3.71 -9.70 -10.42
N ASN A 32 4.37 -8.58 -10.13
CA ASN A 32 4.82 -7.66 -11.18
C ASN A 32 5.88 -8.27 -12.09
N SER A 33 6.75 -9.12 -11.54
CA SER A 33 7.71 -9.89 -12.32
C SER A 33 7.00 -10.83 -13.28
N LEU A 34 5.95 -11.53 -12.82
CA LEU A 34 5.10 -12.39 -13.65
C LEU A 34 4.39 -11.59 -14.75
N ASP A 35 3.70 -10.49 -14.42
CA ASP A 35 3.02 -9.62 -15.40
C ASP A 35 4.00 -9.16 -16.50
N SER A 36 5.22 -8.76 -16.12
CA SER A 36 6.23 -8.31 -17.08
C SER A 36 6.77 -9.44 -17.95
N PHE A 37 6.95 -10.63 -17.37
CA PHE A 37 7.37 -11.83 -18.09
C PHE A 37 6.33 -12.25 -19.13
N LEU A 38 5.05 -12.34 -18.75
CA LEU A 38 3.97 -12.73 -19.66
C LEU A 38 3.82 -11.75 -20.82
N ARG A 39 3.97 -10.45 -20.55
CA ARG A 39 4.00 -9.41 -21.60
C ARG A 39 5.17 -9.61 -22.56
N MET A 40 6.37 -9.88 -22.03
CA MET A 40 7.55 -10.12 -22.86
C MET A 40 7.35 -11.33 -23.76
N GLN A 41 6.91 -12.45 -23.17
CA GLN A 41 6.62 -13.70 -23.89
C GLN A 41 5.61 -13.50 -25.03
N ALA A 42 4.52 -12.76 -24.78
CA ALA A 42 3.50 -12.49 -25.79
C ALA A 42 4.05 -11.68 -26.99
N ASN A 43 4.93 -10.70 -26.77
CA ASN A 43 5.56 -9.93 -27.84
C ASN A 43 6.68 -10.68 -28.56
N GLU A 44 7.33 -11.63 -27.89
CA GLU A 44 8.36 -12.47 -28.49
C GLU A 44 7.75 -13.49 -29.45
N GLU A 45 6.69 -14.17 -29.03
CA GLU A 45 6.03 -15.21 -29.82
C GLU A 45 5.19 -14.62 -30.97
N ILE A 46 4.52 -13.49 -30.74
CA ILE A 46 3.51 -12.96 -31.67
C ILE A 46 3.98 -11.64 -32.28
N LYS A 47 4.82 -11.73 -33.32
CA LYS A 47 5.41 -10.56 -33.99
C LYS A 47 4.43 -9.73 -34.82
N ASN A 48 3.45 -10.39 -35.44
CA ASN A 48 2.49 -9.75 -36.36
C ASN A 48 1.03 -10.07 -35.95
N PRO A 49 0.57 -9.58 -34.79
CA PRO A 49 -0.77 -9.91 -34.29
C PRO A 49 -1.84 -9.40 -35.26
N LYS A 50 -2.89 -10.16 -35.54
CA LYS A 50 -4.07 -9.67 -36.28
C LYS A 50 -5.11 -9.13 -35.31
N THR A 51 -5.81 -8.05 -35.68
CA THR A 51 -6.90 -7.53 -34.85
C THR A 51 -8.08 -8.50 -34.85
N GLY A 52 -8.64 -8.78 -33.69
CA GLY A 52 -9.78 -9.68 -33.49
C GLY A 52 -9.41 -11.17 -33.44
N VAL A 53 -8.13 -11.50 -33.60
CA VAL A 53 -7.62 -12.88 -33.46
C VAL A 53 -7.06 -13.04 -32.06
N LEU A 54 -7.51 -14.10 -31.39
CA LEU A 54 -7.00 -14.50 -30.09
C LEU A 54 -5.83 -15.46 -30.28
N TYR A 55 -4.76 -15.20 -29.53
CA TYR A 55 -3.54 -15.99 -29.51
C TYR A 55 -3.37 -16.61 -28.13
N ASN A 56 -3.03 -17.90 -28.09
CA ASN A 56 -2.54 -18.53 -26.86
C ASN A 56 -1.03 -18.33 -26.80
N VAL A 57 -0.53 -17.96 -25.62
CA VAL A 57 0.90 -17.72 -25.39
C VAL A 57 1.50 -19.00 -24.83
N SER A 58 2.53 -19.52 -25.50
CA SER A 58 3.30 -20.66 -25.03
C SER A 58 4.16 -20.26 -23.82
N LEU A 59 4.02 -21.00 -22.73
CA LEU A 59 4.75 -20.77 -21.49
C LEU A 59 5.86 -21.81 -21.31
N PRO A 60 6.97 -21.46 -20.62
CA PRO A 60 8.03 -22.40 -20.30
C PRO A 60 7.52 -23.52 -19.37
N SER A 61 8.22 -24.65 -19.36
CA SER A 61 7.86 -25.83 -18.55
C SER A 61 7.70 -25.53 -17.06
N ASN A 62 8.42 -24.54 -16.53
CA ASN A 62 8.31 -24.11 -15.14
C ASN A 62 6.95 -23.48 -14.77
N LEU A 63 6.14 -23.08 -15.76
CA LEU A 63 4.80 -22.52 -15.60
C LEU A 63 3.72 -23.44 -16.20
N THR A 64 4.01 -24.74 -16.32
CA THR A 64 3.06 -25.73 -16.87
C THR A 64 1.79 -25.78 -16.03
N GLY A 65 0.63 -25.62 -16.68
CA GLY A 65 -0.68 -25.57 -16.01
C GLY A 65 -1.21 -24.15 -15.78
N MET A 66 -0.43 -23.12 -16.11
CA MET A 66 -0.93 -21.78 -16.35
C MET A 66 -1.31 -21.63 -17.83
N GLU A 67 -2.42 -20.95 -18.11
CA GLU A 67 -2.86 -20.66 -19.47
C GLU A 67 -2.94 -19.14 -19.64
N VAL A 68 -2.39 -18.64 -20.74
CA VAL A 68 -2.37 -17.21 -21.06
C VAL A 68 -2.80 -17.01 -22.50
N SER A 69 -3.75 -16.10 -22.70
CA SER A 69 -4.23 -15.74 -24.04
C SER A 69 -4.28 -14.24 -24.22
N VAL A 70 -3.99 -13.76 -25.42
CA VAL A 70 -3.99 -12.33 -25.75
C VAL A 70 -4.77 -12.08 -27.02
N VAL A 71 -5.54 -10.99 -27.04
CA VAL A 71 -6.24 -10.53 -28.25
C VAL A 71 -6.04 -9.04 -28.46
N ARG A 72 -5.77 -8.66 -29.72
CA ARG A 72 -5.73 -7.25 -30.15
C ARG A 72 -7.12 -6.81 -30.59
N LEU A 73 -7.65 -5.73 -30.03
CA LEU A 73 -8.95 -5.16 -30.41
C LEU A 73 -8.83 -3.69 -30.77
N ARG A 74 -9.73 -3.22 -31.62
CA ARG A 74 -10.00 -1.78 -31.75
C ARG A 74 -10.85 -1.36 -30.57
N SER A 75 -10.52 -0.23 -29.94
CA SER A 75 -11.25 0.25 -28.76
C SER A 75 -12.73 0.51 -29.06
N PHE A 76 -13.03 1.02 -30.27
CA PHE A 76 -14.42 1.20 -30.70
C PHE A 76 -15.19 -0.13 -30.88
N SER A 77 -14.51 -1.20 -31.31
CA SER A 77 -15.13 -2.52 -31.43
C SER A 77 -15.46 -3.10 -30.05
N LEU A 78 -14.55 -2.98 -29.09
CA LEU A 78 -14.82 -3.36 -27.70
C LEU A 78 -15.97 -2.52 -27.11
N TRP A 79 -15.97 -1.20 -27.35
CA TRP A 79 -17.03 -0.31 -26.89
C TRP A 79 -18.41 -0.67 -27.47
N SER A 80 -18.49 -0.97 -28.77
CA SER A 80 -19.77 -1.20 -29.45
C SER A 80 -20.32 -2.61 -29.26
N ARG A 81 -19.45 -3.63 -29.25
CA ARG A 81 -19.87 -5.04 -29.28
C ARG A 81 -19.48 -5.84 -28.04
N GLY A 82 -18.51 -5.37 -27.26
CA GLY A 82 -17.88 -6.19 -26.23
C GLY A 82 -17.08 -7.34 -26.83
N MET A 83 -16.84 -8.37 -26.02
CA MET A 83 -16.19 -9.61 -26.40
C MET A 83 -16.58 -10.72 -25.42
N ASN A 84 -16.73 -11.95 -25.91
CA ASN A 84 -16.86 -13.13 -25.07
C ASN A 84 -15.73 -14.11 -25.40
N TYR A 85 -14.99 -14.55 -24.39
CA TYR A 85 -13.89 -15.49 -24.54
C TYR A 85 -13.71 -16.37 -23.31
N SER A 86 -13.72 -17.70 -23.50
CA SER A 86 -13.50 -18.69 -22.45
C SER A 86 -14.35 -18.37 -21.20
N PHE A 87 -13.70 -18.06 -20.08
CA PHE A 87 -14.30 -17.72 -18.80
C PHE A 87 -14.72 -16.25 -18.67
N PHE A 88 -14.40 -15.40 -19.63
CA PHE A 88 -14.59 -13.95 -19.55
C PHE A 88 -15.62 -13.44 -20.56
N ASN A 89 -16.63 -12.74 -20.05
CA ASN A 89 -17.56 -11.97 -20.86
C ASN A 89 -17.35 -10.48 -20.58
N LEU A 90 -16.77 -9.78 -21.56
CA LEU A 90 -16.57 -8.34 -21.58
C LEU A 90 -17.77 -7.70 -22.29
N PRO A 91 -18.62 -6.96 -21.57
CA PRO A 91 -19.78 -6.33 -22.19
C PRO A 91 -19.39 -5.15 -23.09
N PRO A 92 -20.32 -4.65 -23.92
CA PRO A 92 -20.19 -3.35 -24.56
C PRO A 92 -20.02 -2.22 -23.53
N ARG A 93 -19.67 -1.03 -24.00
CA ARG A 93 -19.46 0.20 -23.20
C ARG A 93 -18.25 0.16 -22.27
N ILE A 94 -17.22 -0.62 -22.63
CA ILE A 94 -15.90 -0.56 -22.02
C ILE A 94 -15.03 0.42 -22.78
N MET A 95 -14.46 1.40 -22.08
CA MET A 95 -13.62 2.46 -22.64
C MET A 95 -12.24 2.45 -22.01
N SER A 96 -11.19 2.66 -22.82
CA SER A 96 -9.83 2.75 -22.31
C SER A 96 -9.44 4.12 -21.76
N ARG A 97 -8.54 4.09 -20.77
CA ARG A 97 -7.91 5.24 -20.12
C ARG A 97 -6.40 4.96 -19.98
N PRO A 98 -5.54 5.68 -20.73
CA PRO A 98 -5.87 6.69 -21.74
C PRO A 98 -6.63 6.11 -22.96
N SER A 99 -7.25 6.98 -23.76
CA SER A 99 -7.95 6.56 -24.98
C SER A 99 -6.94 6.07 -26.02
N GLN A 100 -7.08 4.82 -26.45
CA GLN A 100 -6.18 4.19 -27.41
C GLN A 100 -6.95 3.77 -28.66
N LYS A 101 -6.30 3.71 -29.84
CA LYS A 101 -6.96 3.22 -31.07
C LYS A 101 -7.11 1.70 -31.05
N ARG A 102 -6.06 1.01 -30.59
CA ARG A 102 -6.00 -0.43 -30.42
C ARG A 102 -5.52 -0.75 -29.01
N ILE A 103 -6.05 -1.84 -28.48
CA ILE A 103 -5.78 -2.33 -27.14
C ILE A 103 -5.51 -3.83 -27.22
N ALA A 104 -4.67 -4.33 -26.34
CA ALA A 104 -4.50 -5.75 -26.11
C ALA A 104 -5.17 -6.12 -24.79
N ILE A 105 -5.92 -7.22 -24.80
CA ILE A 105 -6.49 -7.79 -23.58
C ILE A 105 -5.75 -9.09 -23.31
N LEU A 106 -5.10 -9.15 -22.14
CA LEU A 106 -4.37 -10.29 -21.61
C LEU A 106 -5.29 -11.03 -20.64
N TYR A 107 -5.60 -12.27 -20.96
CA TYR A 107 -6.34 -13.20 -20.11
C TYR A 107 -5.37 -14.20 -19.49
N GLU A 108 -5.52 -14.44 -18.20
CA GLU A 108 -4.67 -15.36 -17.45
C GLU A 108 -5.55 -16.33 -16.67
N ASN A 109 -5.15 -17.60 -16.69
CA ASN A 109 -5.64 -18.64 -15.80
C ASN A 109 -4.41 -19.24 -15.11
N LEU A 110 -4.22 -18.94 -13.83
CA LEU A 110 -3.03 -19.33 -13.11
C LEU A 110 -3.02 -20.81 -12.68
N GLY A 111 -4.14 -21.52 -12.83
CA GLY A 111 -4.25 -22.93 -12.45
C GLY A 111 -3.68 -23.20 -11.05
N ASN A 112 -2.76 -24.16 -10.96
CA ASN A 112 -2.12 -24.56 -9.72
C ASN A 112 -1.17 -23.50 -9.12
N PHE A 113 -0.74 -22.51 -9.90
CA PHE A 113 0.12 -21.41 -9.41
C PHE A 113 -0.65 -20.34 -8.64
N SER A 114 -1.98 -20.44 -8.58
CA SER A 114 -2.85 -19.50 -7.88
C SER A 114 -2.39 -19.25 -6.44
N SER A 115 -2.17 -20.31 -5.66
CA SER A 115 -1.73 -20.23 -4.26
C SER A 115 -0.27 -19.82 -4.08
N TYR A 116 0.53 -19.89 -5.14
CA TYR A 116 1.92 -19.44 -5.12
C TYR A 116 2.01 -17.91 -5.22
N TYR A 117 1.20 -17.31 -6.11
CA TYR A 117 1.22 -15.85 -6.34
C TYR A 117 0.21 -15.08 -5.50
N TYR A 118 -0.84 -15.75 -5.00
CA TYR A 118 -1.94 -15.10 -4.29
C TYR A 118 -2.30 -15.85 -3.02
N ASN A 119 -2.51 -15.08 -1.96
CA ASN A 119 -2.97 -15.58 -0.67
C ASN A 119 -4.24 -14.84 -0.24
N VAL A 120 -5.14 -15.53 0.46
CA VAL A 120 -6.39 -14.95 0.96
C VAL A 120 -6.52 -15.20 2.46
N PRO A 121 -6.50 -14.16 3.31
CA PRO A 121 -6.60 -14.35 4.75
C PRO A 121 -7.99 -14.84 5.16
N ASN A 122 -8.05 -15.76 6.13
CA ASN A 122 -9.26 -16.32 6.74
C ASN A 122 -10.24 -17.00 5.76
N HIS A 123 -9.79 -17.28 4.53
CA HIS A 123 -10.59 -17.93 3.50
C HIS A 123 -9.73 -18.93 2.75
N THR A 124 -10.39 -19.89 2.11
CA THR A 124 -9.75 -20.87 1.22
C THR A 124 -10.18 -20.59 -0.20
N MET A 125 -9.23 -20.52 -1.13
CA MET A 125 -9.53 -20.45 -2.55
C MET A 125 -10.11 -21.78 -3.01
N VAL A 126 -11.28 -21.71 -3.67
CA VAL A 126 -11.95 -22.88 -4.25
C VAL A 126 -11.89 -22.88 -5.76
N ALA A 127 -11.26 -21.89 -6.38
CA ALA A 127 -11.05 -21.83 -7.82
C ALA A 127 -9.67 -21.22 -8.17
N PRO A 128 -9.14 -21.48 -9.37
CA PRO A 128 -7.94 -20.80 -9.85
C PRO A 128 -8.11 -19.28 -9.90
N VAL A 129 -6.99 -18.56 -9.85
CA VAL A 129 -6.97 -17.11 -10.05
C VAL A 129 -7.03 -16.82 -11.54
N PHE A 130 -8.03 -16.04 -11.92
CA PHE A 130 -8.27 -15.57 -13.28
C PHE A 130 -7.92 -14.09 -13.38
N GLY A 131 -7.05 -13.74 -14.34
CA GLY A 131 -6.60 -12.39 -14.63
C GLY A 131 -7.24 -11.84 -15.90
N VAL A 132 -7.71 -10.59 -15.85
CA VAL A 132 -8.06 -9.82 -17.04
C VAL A 132 -7.41 -8.45 -16.96
N MET A 133 -6.52 -8.16 -17.90
CA MET A 133 -5.74 -6.92 -17.95
C MET A 133 -5.75 -6.30 -19.33
N ALA A 134 -5.58 -4.99 -19.35
CA ALA A 134 -5.61 -4.20 -20.55
C ALA A 134 -4.25 -3.54 -20.79
N TYR A 135 -3.82 -3.53 -22.05
CA TYR A 135 -2.60 -2.91 -22.50
C TYR A 135 -2.85 -2.07 -23.75
N SER A 136 -2.03 -1.04 -23.97
CA SER A 136 -1.93 -0.41 -25.28
C SER A 136 -1.38 -1.43 -26.29
N SER A 137 -1.75 -1.26 -27.55
CA SER A 137 -1.28 -2.11 -28.64
C SER A 137 -1.07 -1.27 -29.88
N SER A 138 0.11 -1.39 -30.49
CA SER A 138 0.51 -0.60 -31.65
C SER A 138 0.92 -1.54 -32.79
N ASP A 139 1.58 -0.99 -33.81
CA ASP A 139 2.20 -1.78 -34.88
C ASP A 139 3.66 -2.15 -34.51
N SER A 140 4.25 -1.52 -33.49
CA SER A 140 5.59 -1.86 -32.97
C SER A 140 5.56 -2.88 -31.84
N ALA A 141 4.49 -2.90 -31.03
CA ALA A 141 4.35 -3.79 -29.89
C ALA A 141 2.92 -4.31 -29.78
N PHE A 142 2.77 -5.62 -29.54
CA PHE A 142 1.47 -6.25 -29.37
C PHE A 142 0.89 -5.91 -27.99
N VAL A 143 1.67 -6.12 -26.92
CA VAL A 143 1.29 -5.86 -25.52
C VAL A 143 2.28 -4.87 -24.93
N ASP A 144 1.90 -3.61 -24.81
CA ASP A 144 2.83 -2.52 -24.49
C ASP A 144 2.64 -1.98 -23.07
N GLU A 145 2.06 -0.79 -22.92
CA GLU A 145 1.84 -0.17 -21.61
C GLU A 145 0.54 -0.64 -20.99
N LYS A 146 0.57 -0.94 -19.68
CA LYS A 146 -0.65 -1.29 -18.94
C LYS A 146 -1.57 -0.08 -18.90
N ILE A 147 -2.78 -0.23 -19.39
CA ILE A 147 -3.82 0.82 -19.40
C ILE A 147 -4.98 0.37 -18.52
N ASN A 148 -5.82 1.31 -18.12
CA ASN A 148 -7.02 1.02 -17.33
C ASN A 148 -8.26 1.13 -18.18
N PHE A 149 -9.27 0.30 -17.93
CA PHE A 149 -10.59 0.47 -18.54
C PHE A 149 -11.63 0.98 -17.53
N THR A 150 -12.57 1.77 -18.04
CA THR A 150 -13.79 2.21 -17.34
C THR A 150 -14.99 1.58 -18.03
N ILE A 151 -15.92 1.07 -17.23
CA ILE A 151 -17.12 0.38 -17.70
C ILE A 151 -18.32 1.27 -17.43
N HIS A 152 -19.06 1.62 -18.48
CA HIS A 152 -20.23 2.52 -18.43
C HIS A 152 -21.57 1.78 -18.57
N GLY A 153 -21.56 0.45 -18.59
CA GLY A 153 -22.74 -0.40 -18.72
C GLY A 153 -22.67 -1.59 -17.78
N ASP A 154 -23.06 -2.76 -18.28
CA ASP A 154 -23.01 -4.02 -17.54
C ASP A 154 -21.59 -4.34 -17.03
N PRO A 155 -21.44 -5.09 -15.93
CA PRO A 155 -20.14 -5.55 -15.44
C PRO A 155 -19.55 -6.64 -16.34
N ILE A 156 -18.22 -6.76 -16.31
CA ILE A 156 -17.53 -7.96 -16.82
C ILE A 156 -17.97 -9.15 -15.98
N LYS A 157 -18.34 -10.25 -16.64
CA LYS A 157 -18.71 -11.51 -15.98
C LYS A 157 -17.57 -12.49 -16.14
N ILE A 158 -17.07 -12.99 -15.02
CA ILE A 158 -16.03 -14.02 -14.97
C ILE A 158 -16.69 -15.30 -14.45
N TRP A 159 -16.69 -16.33 -15.28
CA TRP A 159 -17.32 -17.62 -15.03
C TRP A 159 -16.27 -18.61 -14.55
N PHE A 160 -16.47 -19.18 -13.37
CA PHE A 160 -15.60 -20.22 -12.84
C PHE A 160 -16.29 -21.58 -13.06
N PRO A 161 -15.87 -22.39 -14.06
CA PRO A 161 -16.38 -23.76 -14.18
C PRO A 161 -15.98 -24.50 -12.91
N LEU A 162 -16.97 -25.06 -12.18
CA LEU A 162 -16.83 -25.54 -10.81
C LEU A 162 -15.47 -26.18 -10.52
N ALA A 163 -14.81 -25.61 -9.52
CA ALA A 163 -13.67 -26.18 -8.84
C ALA A 163 -14.15 -26.62 -7.44
N ASP A 164 -13.93 -27.89 -7.15
CA ASP A 164 -14.09 -28.55 -5.84
C ASP A 164 -15.53 -28.79 -5.32
N GLU A 165 -15.83 -30.02 -4.90
CA GLU A 165 -17.12 -30.39 -4.26
C GLU A 165 -17.36 -29.60 -2.96
N ARG A 166 -16.27 -29.10 -2.36
CA ARG A 166 -16.25 -28.28 -1.15
C ARG A 166 -17.07 -26.99 -1.28
N GLY A 167 -17.19 -26.44 -2.48
CA GLY A 167 -17.99 -25.25 -2.79
C GLY A 167 -19.50 -25.48 -2.92
N ARG A 168 -19.98 -26.73 -2.78
CA ARG A 168 -21.44 -27.02 -2.78
C ARG A 168 -22.11 -26.75 -1.44
N ASN A 169 -21.36 -26.88 -0.35
CA ASN A 169 -21.89 -26.74 1.01
C ASN A 169 -21.85 -25.29 1.54
N HIS A 170 -21.04 -24.43 0.90
CA HIS A 170 -20.88 -23.03 1.28
C HIS A 170 -21.05 -22.15 0.07
N THR A 171 -21.75 -21.03 0.20
CA THR A 171 -21.87 -20.03 -0.86
C THR A 171 -20.53 -19.31 -1.05
N PRO A 172 -19.83 -19.50 -2.19
CA PRO A 172 -18.54 -18.83 -2.39
C PRO A 172 -18.69 -17.31 -2.52
N LEU A 173 -17.60 -16.60 -2.29
CA LEU A 173 -17.49 -15.16 -2.49
C LEU A 173 -16.51 -14.88 -3.62
N CYS A 174 -16.76 -13.80 -4.37
CA CYS A 174 -15.78 -13.27 -5.31
C CYS A 174 -14.71 -12.51 -4.54
N ALA A 175 -13.45 -12.91 -4.72
CA ALA A 175 -12.30 -12.22 -4.19
C ALA A 175 -11.59 -11.47 -5.34
N LYS A 176 -11.26 -10.20 -5.10
CA LYS A 176 -10.41 -9.38 -5.97
C LYS A 176 -9.11 -9.06 -5.26
N PHE A 177 -7.98 -9.33 -5.93
CA PHE A 177 -6.67 -8.89 -5.46
C PHE A 177 -6.41 -7.46 -5.92
N THR A 178 -5.93 -6.63 -4.99
CA THR A 178 -5.50 -5.27 -5.30
C THR A 178 -3.98 -5.21 -5.43
N ASP A 179 -3.49 -4.15 -6.09
CA ASP A 179 -2.06 -3.90 -6.27
C ASP A 179 -1.36 -3.80 -4.89
N ASN A 180 -2.04 -3.26 -3.89
CA ASN A 180 -1.52 -3.13 -2.52
C ASN A 180 -1.48 -4.46 -1.73
N GLY A 181 -1.80 -5.60 -2.36
CA GLY A 181 -1.83 -6.92 -1.72
C GLY A 181 -3.07 -7.17 -0.85
N LEU A 182 -4.02 -6.23 -0.79
CA LEU A 182 -5.29 -6.43 -0.08
C LEU A 182 -6.28 -7.19 -0.94
N VAL A 183 -7.10 -8.02 -0.29
CA VAL A 183 -8.18 -8.77 -0.93
C VAL A 183 -9.53 -8.12 -0.63
N LYS A 184 -10.33 -7.88 -1.67
CA LYS A 184 -11.69 -7.35 -1.54
C LYS A 184 -12.69 -8.45 -1.86
N PHE A 185 -13.65 -8.67 -0.97
CA PHE A 185 -14.70 -9.68 -1.13
C PHE A 185 -16.00 -9.04 -1.61
N LYS A 186 -16.74 -9.76 -2.46
CA LYS A 186 -18.07 -9.37 -2.94
C LYS A 186 -18.94 -10.61 -3.10
N ASN A 187 -20.19 -10.52 -2.67
CA ASN A 187 -21.17 -11.59 -2.89
C ASN A 187 -21.42 -11.79 -4.39
N MET A 188 -21.62 -13.04 -4.78
CA MET A 188 -22.00 -13.38 -6.15
C MET A 188 -23.48 -13.10 -6.40
N THR A 189 -23.80 -12.54 -7.57
CA THR A 189 -25.20 -12.38 -8.03
C THR A 189 -25.73 -13.68 -8.65
N LYS A 190 -24.85 -14.46 -9.28
CA LYS A 190 -25.14 -15.76 -9.91
C LYS A 190 -24.12 -16.80 -9.46
N PRO A 191 -24.50 -18.08 -9.33
CA PRO A 191 -23.58 -19.14 -8.91
C PRO A 191 -22.32 -19.19 -9.77
N TYR A 192 -21.16 -19.15 -9.13
CA TYR A 192 -19.84 -19.23 -9.75
C TYR A 192 -19.53 -18.13 -10.78
N VAL A 193 -20.21 -16.99 -10.69
CA VAL A 193 -19.98 -15.83 -11.57
C VAL A 193 -19.60 -14.59 -10.77
N CYS A 194 -18.46 -14.01 -11.10
CA CYS A 194 -18.03 -12.73 -10.58
C CYS A 194 -18.36 -11.58 -11.52
N GLU A 195 -19.15 -10.63 -11.03
CA GLU A 195 -19.49 -9.38 -11.72
C GLU A 195 -18.58 -8.23 -11.28
N VAL A 196 -17.68 -7.83 -12.18
CA VAL A 196 -16.56 -6.92 -11.88
C VAL A 196 -16.56 -5.69 -12.81
N HIS A 197 -16.14 -4.55 -12.28
CA HIS A 197 -16.14 -3.26 -13.01
C HIS A 197 -14.73 -2.75 -13.35
N ARG A 198 -13.71 -3.52 -13.00
CA ARG A 198 -12.31 -3.12 -13.09
C ARG A 198 -11.48 -4.32 -13.55
N GLN A 199 -10.35 -4.05 -14.20
CA GLN A 199 -9.36 -5.08 -14.49
C GLN A 199 -8.66 -5.58 -13.22
N GLY A 200 -7.96 -6.70 -13.32
CA GLY A 200 -7.17 -7.32 -12.26
C GLY A 200 -7.39 -8.83 -12.15
N HIS A 201 -7.01 -9.37 -11.01
CA HIS A 201 -7.04 -10.80 -10.69
C HIS A 201 -8.17 -11.14 -9.73
N TYR A 202 -8.87 -12.23 -10.02
CA TYR A 202 -10.09 -12.64 -9.34
C TYR A 202 -10.11 -14.14 -9.08
N THR A 203 -10.74 -14.56 -7.98
CA THR A 203 -10.97 -15.98 -7.65
C THR A 203 -12.25 -16.14 -6.82
N LEU A 204 -12.66 -17.38 -6.59
CA LEU A 204 -13.71 -17.75 -5.66
C LEU A 204 -13.12 -18.26 -4.35
N VAL A 205 -13.70 -17.82 -3.24
CA VAL A 205 -13.25 -18.21 -1.91
C VAL A 205 -14.41 -18.61 -1.02
N ILE A 206 -14.14 -19.48 -0.05
CA ILE A 206 -15.06 -19.81 1.04
C ILE A 206 -14.41 -19.42 2.37
N PRO A 207 -15.18 -19.04 3.40
CA PRO A 207 -14.64 -18.87 4.74
C PRO A 207 -13.92 -20.14 5.17
N SER A 208 -12.69 -20.01 5.65
CA SER A 208 -12.01 -21.14 6.29
C SER A 208 -12.70 -21.36 7.63
N SER A 209 -13.33 -22.53 7.84
CA SER A 209 -14.02 -22.77 9.11
C SER A 209 -13.04 -22.58 10.27
N PRO A 210 -13.35 -21.78 11.30
CA PRO A 210 -12.76 -22.04 12.60
C PRO A 210 -13.26 -23.43 13.04
N PHE A 211 -12.50 -24.11 13.88
CA PHE A 211 -12.95 -25.27 14.65
C PHE A 211 -14.35 -25.01 15.28
N PRO A 212 -15.13 -26.07 15.55
CA PRO A 212 -16.58 -26.08 15.39
C PRO A 212 -17.35 -25.20 16.39
N ASP A 213 -18.52 -24.76 15.90
CA ASP A 213 -19.71 -24.31 16.61
C ASP A 213 -19.58 -23.15 17.61
N GLU A 214 -20.00 -21.96 17.18
CA GLU A 214 -21.05 -21.24 17.91
C GLU A 214 -22.08 -20.65 16.93
N LEU A 215 -23.20 -21.36 16.90
CA LEU A 215 -24.46 -21.04 16.28
C LEU A 215 -25.11 -19.84 17.02
N HIS A 216 -25.57 -18.85 16.25
CA HIS A 216 -26.32 -17.65 16.66
C HIS A 216 -25.52 -16.71 17.58
N THR A 217 -25.36 -15.41 17.28
CA THR A 217 -26.44 -14.43 17.41
C THR A 217 -25.86 -13.06 16.98
N HIS A 218 -26.59 -12.36 16.12
CA HIS A 218 -26.66 -10.89 15.97
C HIS A 218 -25.39 -10.03 16.04
N SER A 219 -25.13 -9.36 14.91
CA SER A 219 -24.79 -7.93 14.81
C SER A 219 -24.30 -7.24 16.10
N HIS A 220 -22.99 -7.23 16.35
CA HIS A 220 -22.41 -6.20 17.20
C HIS A 220 -20.99 -5.77 16.82
N GLY A 221 -20.68 -5.72 15.52
CA GLY A 221 -19.41 -5.19 15.01
C GLY A 221 -19.36 -3.65 14.95
N ARG A 222 -19.55 -2.93 16.07
CA ARG A 222 -19.31 -1.47 16.10
C ARG A 222 -18.94 -0.88 17.47
N ARG A 223 -18.29 -1.63 18.36
CA ARG A 223 -17.90 -1.09 19.69
C ARG A 223 -16.45 -1.31 20.11
N LEU A 224 -15.58 -1.80 19.24
CA LEU A 224 -14.15 -2.01 19.54
C LEU A 224 -13.20 -1.00 18.87
N THR A 225 -13.69 -0.14 17.98
CA THR A 225 -12.85 0.86 17.29
C THR A 225 -12.62 2.13 18.12
N THR A 226 -13.44 2.41 19.14
CA THR A 226 -13.40 3.69 19.87
C THR A 226 -12.44 3.67 21.07
N TRP A 227 -12.03 2.50 21.58
CA TRP A 227 -11.18 2.43 22.77
C TRP A 227 -9.67 2.54 22.45
N TRP A 228 -9.24 2.06 21.29
CA TRP A 228 -7.81 2.14 20.88
C TRP A 228 -7.33 3.58 20.62
N VAL A 229 -8.22 4.46 20.16
CA VAL A 229 -7.89 5.87 19.89
C VAL A 229 -7.65 6.64 21.20
N LEU A 230 -8.35 6.29 22.28
CA LEU A 230 -8.18 6.92 23.59
C LEU A 230 -6.83 6.54 24.24
N GLY A 231 -6.37 5.30 24.01
CA GLY A 231 -5.07 4.83 24.49
C GLY A 231 -3.89 5.51 23.79
N PHE A 232 -3.97 5.73 22.48
CA PHE A 232 -2.92 6.43 21.72
C PHE A 232 -2.82 7.92 22.09
N ALA A 233 -3.96 8.59 22.33
CA ALA A 233 -3.98 9.99 22.76
C ALA A 233 -3.28 10.17 24.13
N ILE A 234 -3.56 9.29 25.09
CA ILE A 234 -2.94 9.33 26.43
C ILE A 234 -1.44 9.00 26.33
N GLY A 235 -1.06 8.02 25.50
CA GLY A 235 0.35 7.66 25.27
C GLY A 235 1.15 8.81 24.63
N PHE A 236 0.58 9.51 23.66
CA PHE A 236 1.24 10.63 22.98
C PHE A 236 1.43 11.83 23.92
N ILE A 237 0.42 12.13 24.76
CA ILE A 237 0.52 13.16 25.79
C ILE A 237 1.64 12.82 26.80
N GLY A 238 1.75 11.57 27.23
CA GLY A 238 2.82 11.12 28.12
C GLY A 238 4.22 11.30 27.50
N LEU A 239 4.38 10.98 26.20
CA LEU A 239 5.64 11.16 25.48
C LEU A 239 6.04 12.63 25.38
N VAL A 240 5.08 13.52 25.09
CA VAL A 240 5.31 14.97 25.00
C VAL A 240 5.72 15.54 26.36
N VAL A 241 5.03 15.16 27.45
CA VAL A 241 5.39 15.61 28.80
C VAL A 241 6.78 15.14 29.20
N LEU A 242 7.13 13.89 28.89
CA LEU A 242 8.48 13.36 29.17
C LEU A 242 9.56 14.12 28.37
N GLY A 243 9.29 14.43 27.11
CA GLY A 243 10.18 15.27 26.28
C GLY A 243 10.40 16.66 26.87
N LEU A 244 9.34 17.31 27.37
CA LEU A 244 9.43 18.63 28.00
C LEU A 244 10.23 18.61 29.31
N ILE A 245 10.07 17.56 30.13
CA ILE A 245 10.85 17.39 31.38
C ILE A 245 12.34 17.25 31.05
N LEU A 246 12.70 16.44 30.06
CA LEU A 246 14.09 16.29 29.63
C LEU A 246 14.68 17.61 29.10
N LEU A 247 13.89 18.37 28.33
CA LEU A 247 14.31 19.68 27.83
C LEU A 247 14.56 20.66 28.99
N ALA A 248 13.67 20.68 29.99
CA ALA A 248 13.80 21.52 31.17
C ALA A 248 15.06 21.19 31.97
N LEU A 249 15.37 19.91 32.18
CA LEU A 249 16.59 19.47 32.86
C LEU A 249 17.85 19.90 32.11
N VAL A 250 17.87 19.74 30.78
CA VAL A 250 18.99 20.21 29.94
C VAL A 250 19.15 21.73 30.02
N MET A 251 18.04 22.47 29.96
CA MET A 251 18.07 23.94 30.12
C MET A 251 18.56 24.35 31.51
N GLU A 252 18.22 23.61 32.55
CA GLU A 252 18.67 23.90 33.91
C GLU A 252 20.17 23.63 34.08
N VAL A 253 20.67 22.53 33.51
CA VAL A 253 22.12 22.26 33.45
C VAL A 253 22.84 23.35 32.66
N LYS A 254 22.29 23.77 31.51
CA LYS A 254 22.86 24.85 30.70
C LYS A 254 22.85 26.18 31.44
N LYS A 255 21.78 26.51 32.17
CA LYS A 255 21.69 27.70 33.04
C LYS A 255 22.69 27.64 34.19
N ARG A 256 22.87 26.48 34.84
CA ARG A 256 23.88 26.29 35.89
C ARG A 256 25.29 26.47 35.33
N LYS A 257 25.56 25.98 34.11
CA LYS A 257 26.82 26.16 33.42
C LYS A 257 27.09 27.64 33.09
N ILE A 258 26.08 28.39 32.64
CA ILE A 258 26.19 29.84 32.40
C ILE A 258 26.39 30.60 33.73
N ARG A 259 25.67 30.23 34.79
CA ARG A 259 25.80 30.87 36.12
C ARG A 259 27.18 30.60 36.76
N GLN A 260 27.81 29.47 36.45
CA GLN A 260 29.22 29.22 36.79
C GLN A 260 30.18 30.09 35.97
N MET A 261 29.86 30.40 34.72
CA MET A 261 30.66 31.32 33.89
C MET A 261 30.52 32.77 34.34
N GLU A 262 29.34 33.20 34.81
CA GLU A 262 29.13 34.56 35.35
C GLU A 262 29.89 34.79 36.67
N LYS A 263 30.01 33.77 37.52
CA LYS A 263 30.77 33.86 38.78
C LYS A 263 32.28 34.07 38.58
N ASN A 264 32.82 33.65 37.43
CA ASN A 264 34.24 33.79 37.12
C ASN A 264 34.57 35.09 36.37
N SER A 265 33.56 35.87 35.94
CA SER A 265 33.74 37.13 35.18
C SER A 265 33.41 38.39 35.98
N ALA A 266 32.87 38.26 37.20
CA ALA A 266 32.65 39.38 38.13
C ALA A 266 33.86 39.71 39.02
N GLY A 267 34.97 39.00 38.82
CA GLY A 267 36.26 39.28 39.45
C GLY A 267 37.20 39.97 38.48
N GLU A 268 36.84 41.17 38.01
CA GLU A 268 37.76 42.17 37.46
C GLU A 268 37.01 43.52 37.30
N GLU A 269 37.26 44.40 38.28
CA GLU A 269 37.19 45.87 38.26
C GLU A 269 35.83 46.58 38.04
N LEU A 270 35.30 47.10 39.16
CA LEU A 270 33.99 47.73 39.34
C LEU A 270 34.07 49.23 39.04
N PHE A 271 33.61 49.68 37.86
CA PHE A 271 33.50 51.11 37.55
C PHE A 271 32.34 51.75 38.33
N ASP A 272 32.67 52.80 39.07
CA ASP A 272 31.79 53.52 39.99
C ASP A 272 30.68 54.28 39.22
N THR A 273 29.43 54.19 39.68
CA THR A 273 28.25 54.75 38.97
C THR A 273 27.39 55.54 39.94
N PHE A 274 26.93 56.73 39.52
CA PHE A 274 26.12 57.63 40.37
C PHE A 274 24.73 57.88 39.77
N TRP A 275 23.79 58.30 40.63
CA TRP A 275 22.40 58.56 40.28
C TRP A 275 22.10 60.06 40.28
N ILE A 276 21.42 60.55 39.24
CA ILE A 276 20.79 61.87 39.22
C ILE A 276 19.31 61.67 38.86
N GLY A 277 18.43 61.88 39.84
CA GLY A 277 17.00 61.57 39.70
C GLY A 277 16.75 60.08 39.48
N GLU A 278 15.81 59.72 38.60
CA GLU A 278 15.41 58.33 38.34
C GLU A 278 16.23 57.60 37.26
N THR A 279 17.31 58.19 36.75
CA THR A 279 18.17 57.55 35.73
C THR A 279 19.62 57.39 36.20
N LYS A 280 20.19 56.21 35.94
CA LYS A 280 21.57 55.84 36.29
C LYS A 280 22.48 56.01 35.09
N LEU A 281 23.56 56.79 35.23
CA LEU A 281 24.52 57.05 34.15
C LEU A 281 25.95 56.64 34.55
N PRO A 282 26.74 56.08 33.61
CA PRO A 282 28.14 55.74 33.86
C PRO A 282 29.04 56.98 33.88
N LEU A 283 29.90 57.08 34.91
CA LEU A 283 30.92 58.13 35.03
C LEU A 283 32.18 57.70 34.29
N ALA A 284 32.52 58.41 33.21
CA ALA A 284 33.86 58.35 32.64
C ALA A 284 34.72 59.43 33.31
N SER A 285 35.66 59.01 34.15
CA SER A 285 36.70 59.90 34.69
C SER A 285 37.60 60.35 33.54
N SER A 286 37.45 61.60 33.12
CA SER A 286 38.35 62.24 32.14
C SER A 286 39.69 62.52 32.82
N ILE A 287 40.72 61.74 32.49
CA ILE A 287 42.09 62.02 32.89
C ILE A 287 42.69 62.99 31.86
N ARG A 288 42.91 64.25 32.25
CA ARG A 288 43.74 65.21 31.49
C ARG A 288 45.18 65.11 32.01
N THR A 289 46.08 64.59 31.18
CA THR A 289 47.53 64.62 31.43
C THR A 289 48.07 66.03 31.20
N GLN A 290 48.80 66.60 32.16
CA GLN A 290 49.56 67.84 31.97
C GLN A 290 50.95 67.52 31.41
N PRO A 291 51.45 68.30 30.42
CA PRO A 291 52.78 68.11 29.85
C PRO A 291 53.87 68.69 30.78
N ILE A 292 55.03 68.02 30.84
CA ILE A 292 56.24 68.49 31.53
C ILE A 292 57.30 68.88 30.50
N LEU A 293 57.91 70.05 30.73
CA LEU A 293 58.95 70.71 29.94
C LEU A 293 60.33 70.09 30.14
N GLU A 294 61.15 70.23 29.09
CA GLU A 294 62.51 69.73 28.94
C GLU A 294 63.51 70.79 29.41
N ASN A 295 64.55 70.38 30.14
CA ASN A 295 65.77 71.17 30.33
C ASN A 295 66.99 70.26 30.47
#